data_AF-A0A0E0L117-F1
#
_entry.id   AF-A0A0E0L117-F1
#
_cell.length_a   1.000
_cell.length_b   1.000
_cell.length_c   1.000
_cell.angle_alpha   90.00
_cell.angle_beta   90.00
_cell.angle_gamma   90.00
#
_symmetry.space_group_name_H-M   'P 1'
#
loop_
_entity.id
_entity.type
_entity.pdbx_description
1 polymer ?
#
loop_
_entity_poly.entity_id
_entity_poly.type
_entity_poly.pdbx_seq_one_letter_code
_entity_poly.pdbx_strand_id
1 'polypeptide(L)'
;MATSAAAALSFPTPRALPSPLQPRRRRRAEPPACTHSERGVTFDPGSAFYRSDSAAGRDLAVLAATLHRRAADTPAPFLCLDAMCGCGVRALRYLAQVGADFVWANDASEALRPVIVGNLSRFERAPDRRWAVSHLDATRLLSERYLRREYFDVIDVDSFGGDAAYIRAALLALRIGGLLYLTSTDWRSARGYGSRSCIMENKMASVIMVSFAIAKVVASHGLLDFMSWGRLLDPDSITVVGPLWTGPLHDTTFLTKMLSLATEWGWANTIENGISLEKLLDTMIEESDSRLPPGYIRLDEIASRAKVNSPPLGTLINSLRKEGYAACRSHIGANAIKTNCPIECCLEVAQEIRNLR
;
A
#
# COMPACT_ATOMS: atom_id res chain seq x y z
N MET A 1 -45.85 65.51 25.46
CA MET A 1 -44.71 65.74 24.54
C MET A 1 -43.98 64.43 24.33
N ALA A 2 -43.37 64.28 23.15
CA ALA A 2 -42.60 63.14 22.63
C ALA A 2 -43.39 61.92 22.11
N THR A 3 -43.89 62.06 20.88
CA THR A 3 -44.19 60.98 19.93
C THR A 3 -42.87 60.34 19.44
N SER A 4 -42.72 59.03 19.56
CA SER A 4 -41.62 58.26 18.97
C SER A 4 -42.03 57.79 17.56
N ALA A 5 -41.29 58.26 16.55
CA ALA A 5 -41.40 57.81 15.17
C ALA A 5 -40.42 56.65 14.95
N ALA A 6 -40.94 55.45 14.71
CA ALA A 6 -40.15 54.33 14.21
C ALA A 6 -40.17 54.36 12.67
N ALA A 7 -39.05 54.72 12.06
CA ALA A 7 -38.85 54.62 10.62
C ALA A 7 -38.77 53.14 10.22
N ALA A 8 -39.76 52.67 9.45
CA ALA A 8 -39.71 51.36 8.83
C ALA A 8 -38.76 51.40 7.63
N LEU A 9 -37.62 50.71 7.74
CA LEU A 9 -36.72 50.45 6.60
C LEU A 9 -37.39 49.43 5.68
N SER A 10 -37.82 49.88 4.50
CA SER A 10 -38.33 49.03 3.43
C SER A 10 -37.17 48.35 2.70
N PHE A 11 -37.03 47.04 2.85
CA PHE A 11 -36.12 46.24 2.03
C PHE A 11 -36.74 45.99 0.65
N PRO A 12 -35.96 46.08 -0.45
CA PRO A 12 -36.46 45.77 -1.78
C PRO A 12 -36.78 44.27 -1.87
N THR A 13 -37.93 43.95 -2.48
CA THR A 13 -38.35 42.57 -2.76
C THR A 13 -37.28 41.83 -3.55
N PRO A 14 -36.97 40.56 -3.20
CA PRO A 14 -35.97 39.78 -3.92
C PRO A 14 -36.38 39.62 -5.39
N ARG A 15 -35.48 39.96 -6.31
CA ARG A 15 -35.65 39.67 -7.74
C ARG A 15 -35.84 38.17 -7.90
N ALA A 16 -36.90 37.76 -8.61
CA ALA A 16 -37.14 36.36 -8.93
C ALA A 16 -35.88 35.74 -9.55
N LEU A 17 -35.42 34.63 -8.96
CA LEU A 17 -34.30 33.86 -9.51
C LEU A 17 -34.66 33.42 -10.93
N PRO A 18 -33.73 33.49 -11.90
CA PRO A 18 -33.97 32.95 -13.22
C PRO A 18 -34.32 31.47 -13.11
N SER A 19 -35.30 31.03 -13.91
CA SER A 19 -35.73 29.64 -13.98
C SER A 19 -34.52 28.70 -14.09
N PRO A 20 -34.50 27.57 -13.37
CA PRO A 20 -33.36 26.64 -13.42
C PRO A 20 -33.08 26.28 -14.88
N LEU A 21 -31.83 26.48 -15.30
CA LEU A 21 -31.34 26.04 -16.60
C LEU A 21 -31.77 24.59 -16.78
N GLN A 22 -32.64 24.32 -17.75
CA GLN A 22 -33.02 22.96 -18.09
C GLN A 22 -31.73 22.17 -18.29
N PRO A 23 -31.57 20.99 -17.65
CA PRO A 23 -30.36 20.20 -17.83
C PRO A 23 -30.24 19.94 -19.32
N ARG A 24 -29.19 20.50 -19.95
CA ARG A 24 -28.80 20.13 -21.31
C ARG A 24 -28.77 18.61 -21.32
N ARG A 25 -29.58 17.97 -22.18
CA ARG A 25 -29.53 16.53 -22.42
C ARG A 25 -28.06 16.18 -22.61
N ARG A 26 -27.42 15.66 -21.55
CA ARG A 26 -26.05 15.16 -21.67
C ARG A 26 -26.17 14.06 -22.69
N ARG A 27 -25.48 14.22 -23.83
CA ARG A 27 -25.23 13.11 -24.75
C ARG A 27 -24.83 11.95 -23.86
N ARG A 28 -25.56 10.84 -23.95
CA ARG A 28 -25.20 9.61 -23.23
C ARG A 28 -23.78 9.32 -23.71
N ALA A 29 -22.79 9.57 -22.85
CA ALA A 29 -21.41 9.28 -23.21
C ALA A 29 -21.40 7.81 -23.59
N GLU A 30 -20.90 7.49 -24.79
CA GLU A 30 -20.66 6.10 -25.13
C GLU A 30 -19.84 5.51 -23.99
N PRO A 31 -20.19 4.29 -23.51
CA PRO A 31 -19.41 3.69 -22.46
C PRO A 31 -17.95 3.69 -22.92
N PRO A 32 -17.03 4.22 -22.10
CA PRO A 32 -15.62 4.31 -22.46
C PRO A 32 -15.09 3.00 -23.08
N ALA A 33 -14.20 3.04 -24.08
CA ALA A 33 -13.70 1.80 -24.68
C ALA A 33 -12.91 1.00 -23.64
N CYS A 34 -13.05 -0.32 -23.58
CA CYS A 34 -12.26 -1.10 -22.64
C CYS A 34 -10.80 -1.16 -23.11
N THR A 35 -9.96 -0.27 -22.57
CA THR A 35 -8.60 -0.03 -23.07
C THR A 35 -7.53 -0.83 -22.31
N HIS A 36 -7.83 -1.29 -21.10
CA HIS A 36 -6.88 -1.97 -20.23
C HIS A 36 -7.46 -3.27 -19.65
N SER A 37 -6.56 -4.18 -19.27
CA SER A 37 -6.90 -5.44 -18.61
C SER A 37 -5.81 -5.80 -17.61
N GLU A 38 -6.23 -6.22 -16.41
CA GLU A 38 -5.36 -6.81 -15.40
C GLU A 38 -5.94 -8.13 -14.95
N ARG A 39 -5.16 -9.21 -15.09
CA ARG A 39 -5.56 -10.55 -14.60
C ARG A 39 -6.96 -10.98 -15.06
N GLY A 40 -7.31 -10.65 -16.31
CA GLY A 40 -8.61 -10.94 -16.93
C GLY A 40 -9.73 -9.94 -16.61
N VAL A 41 -9.49 -8.96 -15.73
CA VAL A 41 -10.46 -7.90 -15.40
C VAL A 41 -10.20 -6.70 -16.29
N THR A 42 -11.18 -6.36 -17.13
CA THR A 42 -11.07 -5.29 -18.11
C THR A 42 -11.68 -4.00 -17.58
N PHE A 43 -11.03 -2.86 -17.84
CA PHE A 43 -11.47 -1.55 -17.38
C PHE A 43 -11.01 -0.44 -18.32
N ASP A 44 -11.58 0.75 -18.15
CA ASP A 44 -11.08 1.98 -18.78
C ASP A 44 -10.67 2.98 -17.69
N PRO A 45 -9.39 3.38 -17.59
CA PRO A 45 -8.98 4.41 -16.65
C PRO A 45 -9.57 5.79 -16.99
N GLY A 46 -9.96 6.06 -18.24
CA GLY A 46 -10.49 7.37 -18.65
C GLY A 46 -9.56 8.52 -18.24
N SER A 47 -10.08 9.49 -17.49
CA SER A 47 -9.30 10.59 -16.92
C SER A 47 -8.74 10.32 -15.52
N ALA A 48 -8.99 9.14 -14.94
CA ALA A 48 -8.49 8.79 -13.63
C ALA A 48 -6.99 8.50 -13.68
N PHE A 49 -6.31 8.70 -12.54
CA PHE A 49 -4.93 8.26 -12.41
C PHE A 49 -4.86 6.73 -12.42
N TYR A 50 -3.96 6.21 -13.24
CA TYR A 50 -3.69 4.78 -13.35
C TYR A 50 -2.21 4.55 -13.67
N ARG A 51 -1.60 3.58 -12.99
CA ARG A 51 -0.21 3.16 -13.23
C ARG A 51 -0.15 1.65 -13.40
N SER A 52 0.32 1.20 -14.56
CA SER A 52 0.60 -0.21 -14.85
C SER A 52 1.66 -0.78 -13.92
N ASP A 53 2.65 0.01 -13.52
CA ASP A 53 3.74 -0.44 -12.63
C ASP A 53 3.23 -0.93 -11.26
N SER A 54 2.04 -0.50 -10.85
CA SER A 54 1.42 -0.85 -9.58
C SER A 54 0.57 -2.13 -9.66
N ALA A 55 0.59 -2.86 -10.79
CA ALA A 55 -0.22 -4.06 -11.00
C ALA A 55 0.14 -5.19 -10.01
N ALA A 56 1.42 -5.45 -9.77
CA ALA A 56 1.88 -6.42 -8.78
C ALA A 56 1.37 -6.11 -7.37
N GLY A 57 1.17 -4.82 -7.10
CA GLY A 57 0.54 -4.38 -5.87
C GLY A 57 -0.93 -4.65 -5.76
N ARG A 58 -1.66 -4.50 -6.85
CA ARG A 58 -3.06 -4.91 -6.90
C ARG A 58 -3.18 -6.43 -6.82
N ASP A 59 -2.24 -7.17 -7.39
CA ASP A 59 -2.17 -8.63 -7.26
C ASP A 59 -2.02 -9.07 -5.80
N LEU A 60 -1.06 -8.51 -5.09
CA LEU A 60 -0.84 -8.82 -3.67
C LEU A 60 -2.05 -8.45 -2.81
N ALA A 61 -2.73 -7.33 -3.10
CA ALA A 61 -3.95 -6.93 -2.42
C ALA A 61 -5.07 -7.98 -2.59
N VAL A 62 -5.29 -8.43 -3.83
CA VAL A 62 -6.31 -9.43 -4.16
C VAL A 62 -5.99 -10.79 -3.56
N LEU A 63 -4.73 -11.24 -3.65
CA LEU A 63 -4.32 -12.51 -3.07
C LEU A 63 -4.48 -12.48 -1.54
N ALA A 64 -4.10 -11.39 -0.89
CA ALA A 64 -4.25 -11.19 0.54
C ALA A 64 -5.73 -11.24 0.99
N ALA A 65 -6.58 -10.47 0.31
CA ALA A 65 -8.02 -10.44 0.58
C ALA A 65 -8.67 -11.82 0.35
N THR A 66 -8.24 -12.55 -0.68
CA THR A 66 -8.73 -13.92 -0.96
C THR A 66 -8.34 -14.89 0.13
N LEU A 67 -7.09 -14.89 0.58
CA LEU A 67 -6.65 -15.73 1.69
C LEU A 67 -7.35 -15.36 2.99
N HIS A 68 -7.57 -14.05 3.23
CA HIS A 68 -8.32 -13.58 4.39
C HIS A 68 -9.76 -14.10 4.37
N ARG A 69 -10.45 -14.00 3.23
CA ARG A 69 -11.80 -14.55 3.05
C ARG A 69 -11.83 -16.06 3.26
N ARG A 70 -10.90 -16.82 2.66
CA ARG A 70 -10.83 -18.28 2.82
C ARG A 70 -10.56 -18.70 4.27
N ALA A 71 -9.90 -17.86 5.06
CA ALA A 71 -9.61 -18.12 6.47
C ALA A 71 -10.73 -17.70 7.43
N ALA A 72 -11.56 -16.73 7.03
CA ALA A 72 -12.75 -16.34 7.75
C ALA A 72 -13.83 -17.40 7.52
N ASP A 73 -13.80 -18.49 8.28
CA ASP A 73 -14.83 -19.53 8.28
C ASP A 73 -16.14 -18.98 8.86
N THR A 74 -16.79 -18.09 8.11
CA THR A 74 -17.98 -17.37 8.53
C THR A 74 -18.99 -17.26 7.39
N PRO A 75 -20.29 -17.45 7.67
CA PRO A 75 -21.35 -17.22 6.69
C PRO A 75 -21.69 -15.73 6.53
N ALA A 76 -21.05 -14.84 7.31
CA ALA A 76 -21.26 -13.40 7.19
C ALA A 76 -20.76 -12.87 5.84
N PRO A 77 -21.43 -11.86 5.25
CA PRO A 77 -21.00 -11.29 3.98
C PRO A 77 -19.60 -10.68 4.11
N PHE A 78 -18.76 -10.91 3.10
CA PHE A 78 -17.42 -10.40 3.00
C PHE A 78 -17.41 -9.03 2.32
N LEU A 79 -17.16 -7.98 3.11
CA LEU A 79 -17.32 -6.58 2.69
C LEU A 79 -15.96 -5.92 2.48
N CYS A 80 -15.71 -5.38 1.28
CA CYS A 80 -14.49 -4.62 0.98
C CYS A 80 -14.79 -3.13 0.79
N LEU A 81 -13.86 -2.27 1.19
CA LEU A 81 -13.86 -0.83 0.91
C LEU A 81 -12.57 -0.45 0.19
N ASP A 82 -12.70 0.14 -0.99
CA ASP A 82 -11.63 0.76 -1.76
C ASP A 82 -11.74 2.28 -1.58
N ALA A 83 -10.92 2.83 -0.68
CA ALA A 83 -11.11 4.18 -0.14
C ALA A 83 -10.72 5.29 -1.11
N MET A 84 -9.80 5.00 -2.03
CA MET A 84 -9.21 5.94 -2.99
C MET A 84 -9.06 5.23 -4.34
N CYS A 85 -10.20 4.87 -4.93
CA CYS A 85 -10.28 3.85 -5.96
C CYS A 85 -9.78 4.27 -7.35
N GLY A 86 -9.59 5.57 -7.62
CA GLY A 86 -9.19 6.07 -8.93
C GLY A 86 -10.18 5.64 -10.01
N CYS A 87 -9.75 4.78 -10.94
CA CYS A 87 -10.62 4.21 -11.97
C CYS A 87 -11.53 3.06 -11.49
N GLY A 88 -11.36 2.59 -10.25
CA GLY A 88 -12.11 1.47 -9.66
C GLY A 88 -11.53 0.08 -9.96
N VAL A 89 -10.28 -0.01 -10.44
CA VAL A 89 -9.66 -1.31 -10.80
C VAL A 89 -9.52 -2.25 -9.60
N ARG A 90 -9.17 -1.77 -8.40
CA ARG A 90 -9.08 -2.62 -7.20
C ARG A 90 -10.46 -3.09 -6.78
N ALA A 91 -11.44 -2.18 -6.70
CA ALA A 91 -12.84 -2.53 -6.46
C ALA A 91 -13.38 -3.62 -7.41
N LEU A 92 -13.13 -3.48 -8.72
CA LEU A 92 -13.49 -4.49 -9.72
C LEU A 92 -12.84 -5.85 -9.44
N ARG A 93 -11.54 -5.85 -9.11
CA ARG A 93 -10.81 -7.07 -8.81
C ARG A 93 -11.26 -7.73 -7.51
N TYR A 94 -11.67 -6.95 -6.49
CA TYR A 94 -12.30 -7.49 -5.28
C TYR A 94 -13.64 -8.18 -5.59
N LEU A 95 -14.46 -7.61 -6.48
CA LEU A 95 -15.69 -8.27 -6.92
C LEU A 95 -15.43 -9.55 -7.72
N ALA A 96 -14.49 -9.47 -8.68
CA ALA A 96 -14.27 -10.52 -9.68
C ALA A 96 -13.43 -11.70 -9.17
N GLN A 97 -12.38 -11.42 -8.39
CA GLN A 97 -11.34 -12.40 -8.05
C GLN A 97 -11.40 -12.85 -6.60
N VAL A 98 -11.60 -11.90 -5.66
CA VAL A 98 -11.86 -12.26 -4.25
C VAL A 98 -13.26 -12.82 -4.08
N GLY A 99 -14.19 -12.36 -4.93
CA GLY A 99 -15.61 -12.70 -4.89
C GLY A 99 -16.36 -11.99 -3.78
N ALA A 100 -15.91 -10.79 -3.37
CA ALA A 100 -16.52 -10.03 -2.28
C ALA A 100 -18.05 -9.91 -2.44
N ASP A 101 -18.77 -10.05 -1.33
CA ASP A 101 -20.23 -9.99 -1.32
C ASP A 101 -20.72 -8.55 -1.50
N PHE A 102 -19.90 -7.58 -1.10
CA PHE A 102 -20.09 -6.18 -1.40
C PHE A 102 -18.78 -5.41 -1.47
N VAL A 103 -18.69 -4.44 -2.40
CA VAL A 103 -17.57 -3.52 -2.50
C VAL A 103 -18.03 -2.07 -2.48
N TRP A 104 -17.49 -1.28 -1.56
CA TRP A 104 -17.66 0.17 -1.55
C TRP A 104 -16.47 0.84 -2.23
N ALA A 105 -16.69 1.40 -3.43
CA ALA A 105 -15.66 2.15 -4.16
C ALA A 105 -15.80 3.65 -3.89
N ASN A 106 -14.75 4.30 -3.40
CA ASN A 106 -14.76 5.72 -3.11
C ASN A 106 -13.59 6.45 -3.77
N ASP A 107 -13.86 7.63 -4.31
CA ASP A 107 -12.81 8.55 -4.73
C ASP A 107 -13.23 10.00 -4.46
N ALA A 108 -12.36 10.80 -3.84
CA ALA A 108 -12.69 12.18 -3.48
C ALA A 108 -13.10 13.05 -4.69
N SER A 109 -12.69 12.69 -5.91
CA SER A 109 -13.04 13.39 -7.14
C SER A 109 -14.38 12.92 -7.71
N GLU A 110 -15.42 13.75 -7.54
CA GLU A 110 -16.73 13.58 -8.20
C GLU A 110 -16.63 13.53 -9.73
N ALA A 111 -15.59 14.13 -10.32
CA ALA A 111 -15.34 14.10 -11.76
C ALA A 111 -15.06 12.67 -12.27
N LEU A 112 -14.60 11.76 -11.42
CA LEU A 112 -14.34 10.36 -11.77
C LEU A 112 -15.58 9.48 -11.70
N ARG A 113 -16.74 10.00 -11.25
CA ARG A 113 -18.00 9.25 -11.21
C ARG A 113 -18.31 8.49 -12.50
N PRO A 114 -18.24 9.11 -13.71
CA PRO A 114 -18.59 8.40 -14.94
C PRO A 114 -17.63 7.24 -15.23
N VAL A 115 -16.36 7.37 -14.86
CA VAL A 115 -15.33 6.33 -15.03
C VAL A 115 -15.60 5.17 -14.08
N ILE A 116 -15.71 5.43 -12.78
CA ILE A 116 -15.88 4.40 -11.75
C ILE A 116 -17.20 3.65 -11.96
N VAL A 117 -18.31 4.40 -12.11
CA VAL A 117 -19.63 3.79 -12.35
C VAL A 117 -19.66 3.07 -13.69
N GLY A 118 -19.02 3.62 -14.74
CA GLY A 118 -18.94 2.99 -16.05
C GLY A 118 -18.23 1.63 -16.00
N ASN A 119 -17.09 1.57 -15.31
CA ASN A 119 -16.33 0.34 -15.10
C ASN A 119 -17.11 -0.69 -14.28
N LEU A 120 -17.63 -0.32 -13.11
CA LEU A 120 -18.39 -1.24 -12.24
C LEU A 120 -19.70 -1.71 -12.90
N SER A 121 -20.38 -0.86 -13.68
CA SER A 121 -21.63 -1.22 -14.37
C SER A 121 -21.43 -2.15 -15.57
N ARG A 122 -20.21 -2.25 -16.10
CA ARG A 122 -19.87 -3.28 -17.10
C ARG A 122 -19.72 -4.66 -16.45
N PHE A 123 -19.25 -4.68 -15.21
CA PHE A 123 -19.14 -5.91 -14.42
C PHE A 123 -20.51 -6.39 -13.94
N GLU A 124 -21.25 -5.54 -13.22
CA GLU A 124 -22.60 -5.85 -12.71
C GLU A 124 -23.53 -4.63 -12.79
N ARG A 125 -24.76 -4.85 -13.27
CA ARG A 125 -25.79 -3.79 -13.40
C ARG A 125 -26.81 -3.86 -12.26
N ALA A 126 -27.49 -2.75 -12.03
CA ALA A 126 -28.63 -2.68 -11.12
C ALA A 126 -29.80 -3.59 -11.57
N PRO A 127 -30.67 -4.07 -10.64
CA PRO A 127 -30.76 -3.70 -9.22
C PRO A 127 -29.84 -4.51 -8.29
N ASP A 128 -29.45 -5.73 -8.65
CA ASP A 128 -28.75 -6.69 -7.77
C ASP A 128 -27.22 -6.49 -7.73
N ARG A 129 -26.77 -5.23 -7.85
CA ARG A 129 -25.34 -4.92 -7.87
C ARG A 129 -24.70 -5.14 -6.50
N ARG A 130 -23.50 -5.71 -6.46
CA ARG A 130 -22.70 -5.90 -5.23
C ARG A 130 -21.79 -4.72 -4.93
N TRP A 131 -22.14 -3.52 -5.38
CA TRP A 131 -21.26 -2.36 -5.24
C TRP A 131 -22.00 -1.04 -5.03
N ALA A 132 -21.33 -0.14 -4.31
CA ALA A 132 -21.70 1.27 -4.19
C ALA A 132 -20.52 2.17 -4.56
N VAL A 133 -20.85 3.39 -5.01
CA VAL A 133 -19.87 4.43 -5.34
C VAL A 133 -20.18 5.69 -4.54
N SER A 134 -19.18 6.22 -3.84
CA SER A 134 -19.23 7.54 -3.22
C SER A 134 -18.09 8.42 -3.69
N HIS A 135 -18.25 9.73 -3.50
CA HIS A 135 -17.18 10.68 -3.77
C HIS A 135 -16.97 11.60 -2.57
N LEU A 136 -16.28 11.05 -1.57
CA LEU A 136 -15.98 11.71 -0.32
C LEU A 136 -14.48 11.67 -0.07
N ASP A 137 -14.00 12.61 0.73
CA ASP A 137 -12.72 12.45 1.40
C ASP A 137 -12.68 11.10 2.15
N ALA A 138 -11.58 10.37 2.04
CA ALA A 138 -11.48 9.02 2.59
C ALA A 138 -11.65 9.00 4.12
N THR A 139 -11.07 9.97 4.84
CA THR A 139 -11.22 10.09 6.30
C THR A 139 -12.67 10.34 6.67
N ARG A 140 -13.37 11.20 5.92
CA ARG A 140 -14.80 11.45 6.10
C ARG A 140 -15.61 10.17 5.89
N LEU A 141 -15.41 9.46 4.78
CA LEU A 141 -16.14 8.22 4.51
C LEU A 141 -15.95 7.21 5.64
N LEU A 142 -14.69 6.91 5.99
CA LEU A 142 -14.34 5.94 7.02
C LEU A 142 -14.95 6.31 8.39
N SER A 143 -14.89 7.59 8.76
CA SER A 143 -15.52 8.09 10.00
C SER A 143 -17.04 7.95 9.98
N GLU A 144 -17.69 8.25 8.85
CA GLU A 144 -19.13 8.06 8.70
C GLU A 144 -19.53 6.58 8.79
N ARG A 145 -18.74 5.66 8.20
CA ARG A 145 -18.97 4.21 8.28
C ARG A 145 -18.85 3.72 9.71
N TYR A 146 -17.80 4.13 10.43
CA TYR A 146 -17.64 3.83 11.85
C TYR A 146 -18.83 4.31 12.70
N LEU A 147 -19.27 5.56 12.53
CA LEU A 147 -20.40 6.11 13.27
C LEU A 147 -21.73 5.38 12.98
N ARG A 148 -21.88 4.86 11.76
CA ARG A 148 -23.03 4.04 11.35
C ARG A 148 -22.91 2.57 11.77
N ARG A 149 -21.78 2.18 12.39
CA ARG A 149 -21.45 0.78 12.74
C ARG A 149 -21.43 -0.14 11.51
N GLU A 150 -21.02 0.41 10.37
CA GLU A 150 -20.78 -0.33 9.14
C GLU A 150 -19.29 -0.64 9.05
N TYR A 151 -18.92 -1.89 9.29
CA TYR A 151 -17.52 -2.33 9.32
C TYR A 151 -17.18 -3.19 8.11
N PHE A 152 -15.91 -3.16 7.70
CA PHE A 152 -15.42 -3.86 6.50
C PHE A 152 -14.38 -4.92 6.85
N ASP A 153 -14.37 -6.01 6.09
CA ASP A 153 -13.34 -7.05 6.15
C ASP A 153 -12.02 -6.61 5.60
N VAL A 154 -12.08 -5.87 4.51
CA VAL A 154 -10.91 -5.35 3.83
C VAL A 154 -11.11 -3.86 3.66
N ILE A 155 -10.18 -3.08 4.16
CA ILE A 155 -10.08 -1.66 3.84
C ILE A 155 -8.78 -1.48 3.07
N ASP A 156 -8.90 -0.96 1.86
CA ASP A 156 -7.79 -0.64 0.97
C ASP A 156 -7.65 0.89 0.87
N VAL A 157 -6.48 1.39 1.25
CA VAL A 157 -6.13 2.80 1.18
C VAL A 157 -4.93 2.96 0.27
N ASP A 158 -5.20 3.47 -0.94
CA ASP A 158 -4.18 3.78 -1.95
C ASP A 158 -3.96 5.29 -2.06
N SER A 159 -3.12 5.86 -1.20
CA SER A 159 -2.98 7.31 -1.13
C SER A 159 -1.83 7.87 -1.97
N PHE A 160 -2.04 9.09 -2.46
CA PHE A 160 -0.94 9.93 -2.91
C PHE A 160 -0.30 10.62 -1.71
N GLY A 161 1.00 10.48 -1.54
CA GLY A 161 1.68 11.04 -0.38
C GLY A 161 1.71 10.05 0.79
N GLY A 162 1.64 10.56 2.02
CA GLY A 162 1.72 9.75 3.24
C GLY A 162 0.34 9.35 3.79
N ASP A 163 0.24 8.10 4.28
CA ASP A 163 -1.02 7.49 4.72
C ASP A 163 -1.45 7.87 6.16
N ALA A 164 -0.62 8.62 6.89
CA ALA A 164 -0.79 8.85 8.32
C ALA A 164 -2.17 9.44 8.70
N ALA A 165 -2.79 10.21 7.81
CA ALA A 165 -4.11 10.79 8.03
C ALA A 165 -5.24 9.74 8.05
N TYR A 166 -5.10 8.64 7.31
CA TYR A 166 -6.19 7.68 7.06
C TYR A 166 -6.16 6.48 8.00
N ILE A 167 -4.98 6.09 8.49
CA ILE A 167 -4.78 4.86 9.29
C ILE A 167 -5.75 4.80 10.47
N ARG A 168 -5.87 5.88 11.25
CA ARG A 168 -6.75 5.88 12.44
C ARG A 168 -8.22 5.67 12.06
N ALA A 169 -8.71 6.36 11.04
CA ALA A 169 -10.09 6.22 10.60
C ALA A 169 -10.35 4.83 9.98
N ALA A 170 -9.37 4.31 9.24
CA ALA A 170 -9.43 2.98 8.65
C ALA A 170 -9.52 1.90 9.72
N LEU A 171 -8.67 1.95 10.75
CA LEU A 171 -8.72 1.00 11.87
C LEU A 171 -10.06 1.00 12.62
N LEU A 172 -10.70 2.16 12.76
CA LEU A 172 -12.01 2.26 13.41
C LEU A 172 -13.14 1.66 12.55
N ALA A 173 -13.06 1.82 11.23
CA ALA A 173 -14.04 1.25 10.30
C ALA A 173 -13.76 -0.22 9.92
N LEU A 174 -12.60 -0.76 10.31
CA LEU A 174 -12.22 -2.14 10.05
C LEU A 174 -12.93 -3.09 11.03
N ARG A 175 -13.43 -4.21 10.52
CA ARG A 175 -13.93 -5.32 11.34
C ARG A 175 -12.79 -5.85 12.21
N ILE A 176 -13.09 -6.23 13.46
CA ILE A 176 -12.08 -6.87 14.31
C ILE A 176 -11.61 -8.16 13.65
N GLY A 177 -10.28 -8.29 13.49
CA GLY A 177 -9.66 -9.39 12.76
C GLY A 177 -9.60 -9.20 11.24
N GLY A 178 -10.11 -8.08 10.73
CA GLY A 178 -10.07 -7.71 9.31
C GLY A 178 -8.67 -7.37 8.80
N LEU A 179 -8.58 -7.15 7.50
CA LEU A 179 -7.37 -6.85 6.76
C LEU A 179 -7.33 -5.38 6.34
N LEU A 180 -6.27 -4.66 6.76
CA LEU A 180 -5.98 -3.32 6.27
C LEU A 180 -4.86 -3.40 5.23
N TYR A 181 -5.15 -2.91 4.02
CA TYR A 181 -4.19 -2.81 2.93
C TYR A 181 -3.81 -1.35 2.71
N LEU A 182 -2.53 -1.02 2.81
CA LEU A 182 -2.03 0.35 2.71
C LEU A 182 -1.01 0.47 1.58
N THR A 183 -1.17 1.49 0.74
CA THR A 183 -0.15 1.95 -0.19
C THR A 183 0.16 3.42 0.04
N SER A 184 1.45 3.71 0.28
CA SER A 184 1.99 5.06 0.26
C SER A 184 2.90 5.26 -0.94
N THR A 185 2.78 6.43 -1.56
CA THR A 185 3.67 6.88 -2.64
C THR A 185 4.72 7.89 -2.16
N ASP A 186 4.67 8.35 -0.91
CA ASP A 186 5.69 9.23 -0.31
C ASP A 186 6.92 8.48 0.20
N TRP A 187 7.56 7.76 -0.71
CA TRP A 187 8.83 7.10 -0.40
C TRP A 187 9.93 8.11 -0.06
N ARG A 188 9.83 9.39 -0.48
CA ARG A 188 10.86 10.41 -0.25
C ARG A 188 10.89 10.84 1.20
N SER A 189 9.76 11.22 1.79
CA SER A 189 9.69 11.56 3.21
C SER A 189 10.02 10.36 4.09
N ALA A 190 9.56 9.16 3.70
CA ALA A 190 9.96 7.92 4.37
C ALA A 190 11.45 7.63 4.24
N ARG A 191 12.10 8.08 3.15
CA ARG A 191 13.56 8.01 2.96
C ARG A 191 14.35 9.16 3.58
N GLY A 192 13.71 10.03 4.35
CA GLY A 192 14.33 11.20 4.98
C GLY A 192 14.70 12.32 3.99
N TYR A 193 14.20 12.27 2.75
CA TYR A 193 14.37 13.33 1.77
C TYR A 193 13.23 14.36 1.90
N GLY A 194 13.48 15.43 2.64
CA GLY A 194 12.62 16.63 2.66
C GLY A 194 12.17 17.07 4.06
N SER A 195 12.54 18.30 4.43
CA SER A 195 12.19 19.05 5.65
C SER A 195 12.57 18.40 7.00
N ARG A 196 12.80 19.24 8.01
CA ARG A 196 13.32 18.90 9.35
C ARG A 196 12.45 17.91 10.17
N SER A 197 11.36 17.39 9.63
CA SER A 197 10.40 16.53 10.33
C SER A 197 10.68 15.02 10.18
N CYS A 198 11.44 14.58 9.18
CA CYS A 198 11.87 13.18 9.03
C CYS A 198 13.36 13.11 8.69
N ILE A 199 14.22 13.00 9.71
CA ILE A 199 15.65 12.73 9.52
C ILE A 199 15.82 11.21 9.47
N MET A 200 15.68 10.63 8.28
CA MET A 200 16.15 9.26 7.99
C MET A 200 17.27 9.36 6.97
N GLU A 201 18.52 9.50 7.42
CA GLU A 201 19.66 9.42 6.51
C GLU A 201 19.76 8.00 5.90
N ASN A 202 19.31 7.88 4.65
CA ASN A 202 19.76 6.97 3.57
C ASN A 202 20.03 5.47 3.82
N LYS A 203 19.72 4.90 4.99
CA LYS A 203 20.11 3.50 5.29
C LYS A 203 19.05 2.63 5.96
N MET A 204 17.98 3.19 6.51
CA MET A 204 16.90 2.43 7.18
C MET A 204 15.52 2.64 6.58
N ALA A 205 15.45 3.45 5.53
CA ALA A 205 14.28 4.28 5.30
C ALA A 205 13.27 3.64 4.31
N SER A 206 13.37 2.32 4.15
CA SER A 206 12.38 1.52 3.41
C SER A 206 11.59 0.58 4.33
N VAL A 207 11.76 0.67 5.66
CA VAL A 207 11.11 -0.24 6.62
C VAL A 207 9.61 0.07 6.83
N ILE A 208 9.09 1.20 6.33
CA ILE A 208 7.64 1.51 6.43
C ILE A 208 6.99 1.92 5.10
N MET A 209 7.73 2.14 4.01
CA MET A 209 7.12 2.56 2.74
C MET A 209 7.78 1.92 1.53
N VAL A 210 6.92 1.39 0.67
CA VAL A 210 7.19 0.62 -0.55
C VAL A 210 7.64 -0.81 -0.31
N SER A 211 6.69 -1.64 0.09
CA SER A 211 6.36 -2.93 -0.53
C SER A 211 5.25 -3.57 0.30
N PHE A 212 4.00 -3.43 -0.15
CA PHE A 212 2.83 -4.21 0.28
C PHE A 212 2.87 -4.75 1.71
N ALA A 213 2.84 -3.83 2.68
CA ALA A 213 2.66 -4.22 4.07
C ALA A 213 1.21 -4.64 4.28
N ILE A 214 0.99 -5.95 4.22
CA ILE A 214 -0.28 -6.57 4.64
C ILE A 214 -0.26 -6.55 6.16
N ALA A 215 -0.77 -5.47 6.74
CA ALA A 215 -0.89 -5.35 8.18
C ALA A 215 -2.10 -6.19 8.63
N LYS A 216 -1.86 -7.44 9.06
CA LYS A 216 -2.81 -8.09 9.96
C LYS A 216 -2.65 -7.41 11.32
N VAL A 217 -3.60 -6.54 11.66
CA VAL A 217 -3.63 -5.89 12.98
C VAL A 217 -4.00 -6.93 14.01
N VAL A 218 -3.01 -7.68 14.49
CA VAL A 218 -3.10 -8.37 15.77
C VAL A 218 -2.87 -7.29 16.81
N ALA A 219 -3.86 -7.04 17.66
CA ALA A 219 -3.73 -6.15 18.81
C ALA A 219 -2.80 -6.79 19.86
N SER A 220 -1.51 -6.94 19.54
CA SER A 220 -0.46 -7.23 20.52
C SER A 220 -0.01 -5.90 21.11
N HIS A 221 -0.22 -5.77 22.41
CA HIS A 221 0.13 -4.60 23.20
C HIS A 221 1.64 -4.31 23.06
N GLY A 222 1.98 -3.10 22.60
CA GLY A 222 3.25 -2.40 22.84
C GLY A 222 4.54 -3.08 22.38
N LEU A 223 5.16 -2.54 21.33
CA LEU A 223 6.62 -2.52 21.12
C LEU A 223 6.90 -1.64 19.88
N LEU A 224 6.97 -0.33 20.12
CA LEU A 224 7.62 0.61 19.21
C LEU A 224 9.01 0.86 19.81
N ASP A 225 10.06 0.54 19.06
CA ASP A 225 11.44 0.66 19.53
C ASP A 225 12.16 1.84 18.84
N PHE A 226 13.24 2.29 19.47
CA PHE A 226 14.19 3.24 18.91
C PHE A 226 15.45 2.51 18.44
N MET A 227 15.97 2.84 17.26
CA MET A 227 17.20 2.25 16.74
C MET A 227 18.33 3.28 16.74
N SER A 228 19.49 2.91 17.28
CA SER A 228 20.71 3.74 17.28
C SER A 228 21.61 3.39 16.10
N TRP A 229 22.08 4.39 15.36
CA TRP A 229 23.06 4.22 14.27
C TRP A 229 24.22 5.22 14.40
N GLY A 230 25.45 4.77 14.12
CA GLY A 230 26.63 5.62 14.01
C GLY A 230 26.74 6.28 12.63
N ARG A 231 27.10 7.57 12.59
CA ARG A 231 27.26 8.34 11.34
C ARG A 231 28.54 8.00 10.58
N LEU A 232 28.51 8.25 9.27
CA LEU A 232 29.66 8.15 8.34
C LEU A 232 30.69 9.28 8.52
N LEU A 233 30.38 10.34 9.28
CA LEU A 233 31.19 11.55 9.39
C LEU A 233 31.79 11.78 10.78
N ASP A 234 31.36 11.02 11.80
CA ASP A 234 31.92 11.08 13.14
C ASP A 234 31.57 9.79 13.91
N PRO A 235 32.55 8.91 14.23
CA PRO A 235 32.31 7.68 14.98
C PRO A 235 31.69 7.90 16.37
N ASP A 236 31.81 9.11 16.93
CA ASP A 236 31.30 9.45 18.26
C ASP A 236 29.89 10.05 18.25
N SER A 237 29.29 10.31 17.07
CA SER A 237 27.91 10.83 16.99
C SER A 237 26.89 9.73 16.73
N ILE A 238 26.22 9.28 17.79
CA ILE A 238 25.07 8.38 17.70
C ILE A 238 23.84 9.19 17.29
N THR A 239 23.18 8.79 16.21
CA THR A 239 21.86 9.32 15.84
C THR A 239 20.81 8.26 16.15
N VAL A 240 19.82 8.64 16.95
CA VAL A 240 18.67 7.79 17.27
C VAL A 240 17.56 8.11 16.27
N VAL A 241 17.02 7.09 15.62
CA VAL A 241 15.90 7.20 14.68
C VAL A 241 14.72 6.41 15.25
N GLY A 242 13.55 7.06 15.39
CA GLY A 242 12.31 6.40 15.77
C GLY A 242 11.25 7.32 16.37
N PRO A 243 10.11 6.75 16.81
CA PRO A 243 9.84 5.32 16.95
C PRO A 243 9.66 4.58 15.60
N LEU A 244 10.04 3.29 15.56
CA LEU A 244 9.92 2.42 14.39
C LEU A 244 9.35 1.05 14.78
N TRP A 245 8.71 0.39 13.81
CA TRP A 245 8.42 -1.04 13.93
C TRP A 245 9.70 -1.84 13.68
N THR A 246 10.15 -2.55 14.72
CA THR A 246 11.34 -3.44 14.69
C THR A 246 10.96 -4.92 14.65
N GLY A 247 9.66 -5.24 14.73
CA GLY A 247 9.16 -6.60 14.65
C GLY A 247 9.17 -7.19 13.23
N PRO A 248 8.66 -8.42 13.06
CA PRO A 248 8.57 -9.07 11.76
C PRO A 248 7.75 -8.25 10.76
N LEU A 249 8.27 -8.10 9.54
CA LEU A 249 7.54 -7.47 8.42
C LEU A 249 6.74 -8.49 7.61
N HIS A 250 7.09 -9.77 7.72
CA HIS A 250 6.57 -10.85 6.90
C HIS A 250 6.08 -11.99 7.80
N ASP A 251 4.96 -12.58 7.41
CA ASP A 251 4.51 -13.87 7.93
C ASP A 251 4.79 -14.95 6.86
N THR A 252 5.75 -15.83 7.14
CA THR A 252 6.20 -16.87 6.20
C THR A 252 5.03 -17.75 5.75
N THR A 253 4.16 -18.15 6.69
CA THR A 253 3.03 -19.04 6.41
C THR A 253 2.03 -18.37 5.47
N PHE A 254 1.78 -17.08 5.68
CA PHE A 254 0.90 -16.28 4.85
C PHE A 254 1.48 -16.06 3.45
N LEU A 255 2.77 -15.74 3.35
CA LEU A 255 3.45 -15.57 2.06
C LEU A 255 3.52 -16.87 1.26
N THR A 256 3.79 -18.01 1.89
CA THR A 256 3.77 -19.31 1.21
C THR A 256 2.37 -19.65 0.69
N LYS A 257 1.32 -19.39 1.47
CA LYS A 257 -0.07 -19.54 1.00
C LYS A 257 -0.38 -18.61 -0.17
N MET A 258 0.17 -17.40 -0.15
CA MET A 258 0.00 -16.41 -1.21
C MET A 258 0.68 -16.85 -2.50
N LEU A 259 1.90 -17.37 -2.41
CA LEU A 259 2.62 -17.93 -3.55
C LEU A 259 1.87 -19.13 -4.12
N SER A 260 1.40 -20.04 -3.27
CA SER A 260 0.59 -21.18 -3.71
C SER A 260 -0.68 -20.74 -4.45
N LEU A 261 -1.38 -19.72 -3.95
CA LEU A 261 -2.56 -19.16 -4.59
C LEU A 261 -2.22 -18.48 -5.92
N ALA A 262 -1.12 -17.73 -5.97
CA ALA A 262 -0.64 -17.11 -7.20
C ALA A 262 -0.28 -18.17 -8.26
N THR A 263 0.29 -19.30 -7.86
CA THR A 263 0.58 -20.43 -8.76
C THR A 263 -0.70 -21.10 -9.24
N GLU A 264 -1.67 -21.36 -8.34
CA GLU A 264 -3.00 -21.91 -8.68
C GLU A 264 -3.70 -21.08 -9.76
N TRP A 265 -3.60 -19.75 -9.66
CA TRP A 265 -4.23 -18.83 -10.61
C TRP A 265 -3.39 -18.51 -11.85
N GLY A 266 -2.19 -19.08 -11.95
CA GLY A 266 -1.27 -18.83 -13.07
C GLY A 266 -0.62 -17.44 -13.06
N TRP A 267 -0.63 -16.74 -11.92
CA TRP A 267 -0.07 -15.39 -11.77
C TRP A 267 1.42 -15.37 -11.45
N ALA A 268 1.93 -16.44 -10.82
CA ALA A 268 3.30 -16.57 -10.33
C ALA A 268 4.37 -16.24 -11.39
N ASN A 269 4.23 -16.81 -12.58
CA ASN A 269 5.18 -16.65 -13.71
C ASN A 269 5.02 -15.35 -14.50
N THR A 270 4.05 -14.51 -14.14
CA THR A 270 3.82 -13.25 -14.87
C THR A 270 4.89 -12.24 -14.50
N ILE A 271 5.57 -11.71 -15.52
CA ILE A 271 6.63 -10.74 -15.35
C ILE A 271 6.02 -9.35 -15.39
N GLU A 272 6.16 -8.62 -14.29
CA GLU A 272 5.79 -7.20 -14.21
C GLU A 272 7.01 -6.40 -13.77
N ASN A 273 7.33 -5.31 -14.48
CA ASN A 273 8.52 -4.50 -14.23
C ASN A 273 9.85 -5.30 -14.20
N GLY A 274 9.93 -6.41 -14.95
CA GLY A 274 11.11 -7.26 -15.04
C GLY A 274 11.31 -8.24 -13.88
N ILE A 275 10.36 -8.34 -12.94
CA ILE A 275 10.38 -9.30 -11.82
C ILE A 275 9.09 -10.13 -11.88
N SER A 276 9.19 -11.44 -11.74
CA SER A 276 8.01 -12.30 -11.60
C SER A 276 7.43 -12.18 -10.19
N LEU A 277 6.11 -12.32 -10.07
CA LEU A 277 5.45 -12.32 -8.76
C LEU A 277 5.99 -13.43 -7.85
N GLU A 278 6.31 -14.60 -8.43
CA GLU A 278 7.02 -15.69 -7.76
C GLU A 278 8.33 -15.23 -7.13
N LYS A 279 9.22 -14.62 -7.91
CA LYS A 279 10.52 -14.17 -7.43
C LYS A 279 10.41 -13.12 -6.33
N LEU A 280 9.40 -12.25 -6.41
CA LEU A 280 9.11 -11.28 -5.35
C LEU A 280 8.70 -11.99 -4.06
N LEU A 281 7.72 -12.90 -4.13
CA LEU A 281 7.23 -13.64 -2.97
C LEU A 281 8.31 -14.54 -2.36
N ASP A 282 9.11 -15.23 -3.16
CA ASP A 282 10.25 -16.04 -2.69
C ASP A 282 11.27 -15.19 -1.94
N THR A 283 11.56 -13.98 -2.45
CA THR A 283 12.47 -13.05 -1.76
C THR A 283 11.88 -12.62 -0.41
N MET A 284 10.59 -12.32 -0.35
CA MET A 284 9.91 -11.97 0.91
C MET A 284 9.85 -13.16 1.89
N ILE A 285 9.71 -14.39 1.38
CA ILE A 285 9.76 -15.63 2.17
C ILE A 285 11.16 -15.82 2.77
N GLU A 286 12.23 -15.69 1.98
CA GLU A 286 13.60 -15.77 2.51
C GLU A 286 13.85 -14.69 3.59
N GLU A 287 13.33 -13.48 3.39
CA GLU A 287 13.44 -12.38 4.35
C GLU A 287 12.63 -12.54 5.63
N SER A 288 11.70 -13.48 5.67
CA SER A 288 10.89 -13.75 6.86
C SER A 288 11.63 -14.57 7.93
N ASP A 289 12.88 -14.97 7.67
CA ASP A 289 13.73 -15.68 8.64
C ASP A 289 13.89 -14.86 9.92
N SER A 290 13.42 -15.41 11.03
CA SER A 290 13.47 -14.82 12.39
C SER A 290 14.87 -14.44 12.87
N ARG A 291 15.93 -15.00 12.28
CA ARG A 291 17.32 -14.66 12.61
C ARG A 291 17.77 -13.34 11.99
N LEU A 292 17.07 -12.84 10.97
CA LEU A 292 17.43 -11.62 10.26
C LEU A 292 17.00 -10.40 11.06
N PRO A 293 17.90 -9.42 11.29
CA PRO A 293 17.56 -8.18 11.96
C PRO A 293 16.73 -7.26 11.04
N PRO A 294 16.02 -6.26 11.61
CA PRO A 294 15.38 -5.22 10.81
C PRO A 294 16.42 -4.42 10.02
N GLY A 295 16.00 -3.91 8.86
CA GLY A 295 16.87 -3.15 7.95
C GLY A 295 17.53 -4.00 6.87
N TYR A 296 18.46 -3.40 6.13
CA TYR A 296 19.25 -4.04 5.08
C TYR A 296 20.55 -3.27 4.91
N ILE A 297 21.54 -3.92 4.31
CA ILE A 297 22.82 -3.31 3.96
C ILE A 297 22.89 -3.27 2.43
N ARG A 298 23.28 -2.12 1.87
CA ARG A 298 23.52 -2.04 0.42
C ARG A 298 24.91 -2.58 0.09
N LEU A 299 25.02 -3.31 -1.00
CA LEU A 299 26.26 -3.95 -1.41
C LEU A 299 27.37 -2.92 -1.75
N ASP A 300 26.99 -1.76 -2.28
CA ASP A 300 27.92 -0.65 -2.53
C ASP A 300 28.53 -0.10 -1.24
N GLU A 301 27.77 -0.09 -0.14
CA GLU A 301 28.29 0.28 1.18
C GLU A 301 29.36 -0.71 1.66
N ILE A 302 29.08 -2.02 1.53
CA ILE A 302 30.04 -3.08 1.89
C ILE A 302 31.30 -2.95 1.05
N ALA A 303 31.16 -2.86 -0.28
CA ALA A 303 32.29 -2.76 -1.20
C ALA A 303 33.14 -1.51 -0.95
N SER A 304 32.49 -0.36 -0.71
CA SER A 304 33.16 0.90 -0.41
C SER A 304 33.95 0.83 0.90
N ARG A 305 33.34 0.35 1.98
CA ARG A 305 34.02 0.21 3.29
C ARG A 305 35.15 -0.82 3.26
N ALA A 306 34.97 -1.92 2.54
CA ALA A 306 35.98 -2.96 2.37
C ALA A 306 37.10 -2.56 1.41
N LYS A 307 36.95 -1.44 0.66
CA LYS A 307 37.88 -0.97 -0.38
C LYS A 307 38.10 -2.03 -1.46
N VAL A 308 37.03 -2.68 -1.91
CA VAL A 308 37.04 -3.70 -2.96
C VAL A 308 36.06 -3.37 -4.09
N ASN A 309 36.26 -3.99 -5.25
CA ASN A 309 35.23 -4.01 -6.28
C ASN A 309 34.01 -4.78 -5.78
N SER A 310 32.81 -4.34 -6.18
CA SER A 310 31.56 -4.96 -5.74
C SER A 310 31.53 -6.45 -6.10
N PRO A 311 31.53 -7.37 -5.10
CA PRO A 311 31.44 -8.80 -5.37
C PRO A 311 30.03 -9.15 -5.88
N PRO A 312 29.84 -10.21 -6.66
CA PRO A 312 28.49 -10.64 -7.03
C PRO A 312 27.68 -10.95 -5.78
N LEU A 313 26.47 -10.38 -5.68
CA LEU A 313 25.64 -10.48 -4.48
C LEU A 313 25.37 -11.94 -4.06
N GLY A 314 25.18 -12.83 -5.03
CA GLY A 314 24.99 -14.27 -4.76
C GLY A 314 26.23 -14.94 -4.15
N THR A 315 27.44 -14.55 -4.59
CA THR A 315 28.68 -15.07 -4.02
C THR A 315 28.83 -14.63 -2.57
N LEU A 316 28.57 -13.34 -2.27
CA LEU A 316 28.63 -12.82 -0.91
C LEU A 316 27.63 -13.51 0.02
N ILE A 317 26.37 -13.64 -0.41
CA ILE A 317 25.33 -14.34 0.37
C ILE A 317 25.75 -15.80 0.65
N ASN A 318 26.27 -16.50 -0.36
CA ASN A 318 26.70 -17.89 -0.19
C ASN A 318 27.90 -18.02 0.75
N SER A 319 28.86 -17.10 0.71
CA SER A 319 29.98 -17.09 1.67
C SER A 319 29.49 -16.83 3.09
N LEU A 320 28.62 -15.84 3.30
CA LEU A 320 28.03 -15.57 4.63
C LEU A 320 27.25 -16.76 5.19
N ARG A 321 26.49 -17.48 4.33
CA ARG A 321 25.79 -18.70 4.71
C ARG A 321 26.76 -19.83 5.10
N LYS A 322 27.91 -19.96 4.42
CA LYS A 322 28.95 -20.95 4.76
C LYS A 322 29.58 -20.68 6.13
N GLU A 323 29.74 -19.42 6.50
CA GLU A 323 30.19 -18.98 7.83
C GLU A 323 29.10 -19.13 8.92
N GLY A 324 27.91 -19.63 8.58
CA GLY A 324 26.83 -19.89 9.53
C GLY A 324 25.86 -18.72 9.76
N TYR A 325 26.04 -17.59 9.08
CA TYR A 325 25.14 -16.45 9.18
C TYR A 325 23.87 -16.63 8.35
N ALA A 326 22.77 -16.07 8.84
CA ALA A 326 21.57 -15.88 8.02
C ALA A 326 21.86 -14.75 7.03
N ALA A 327 21.63 -15.00 5.73
CA ALA A 327 21.81 -14.00 4.70
C ALA A 327 20.83 -14.23 3.54
N CYS A 328 20.19 -13.18 3.04
CA CYS A 328 19.31 -13.22 1.87
C CYS A 328 19.34 -11.90 1.09
N ARG A 329 18.75 -11.90 -0.09
CA ARG A 329 18.48 -10.66 -0.84
C ARG A 329 17.39 -9.85 -0.15
N SER A 330 17.36 -8.55 -0.40
CA SER A 330 16.27 -7.67 0.04
C SER A 330 15.37 -7.27 -1.14
N HIS A 331 14.07 -7.44 -1.02
CA HIS A 331 13.02 -7.05 -1.96
C HIS A 331 12.97 -5.53 -2.15
N ILE A 332 13.47 -4.78 -1.17
CA ILE A 332 13.61 -3.32 -1.22
C ILE A 332 14.56 -2.86 -2.33
N GLY A 333 15.55 -3.69 -2.73
CA GLY A 333 16.49 -3.31 -3.77
C GLY A 333 17.39 -4.44 -4.26
N ALA A 334 17.62 -4.48 -5.57
CA ALA A 334 18.37 -5.55 -6.22
C ALA A 334 19.81 -5.75 -5.70
N ASN A 335 20.43 -4.70 -5.16
CA ASN A 335 21.78 -4.69 -4.58
C ASN A 335 21.77 -4.55 -3.05
N ALA A 336 20.73 -5.05 -2.38
CA ALA A 336 20.64 -5.05 -0.93
C ALA A 336 20.64 -6.47 -0.36
N ILE A 337 21.32 -6.63 0.77
CA ILE A 337 21.42 -7.86 1.56
C ILE A 337 20.81 -7.65 2.94
N LYS A 338 20.08 -8.64 3.45
CA LYS A 338 19.78 -8.76 4.88
C LYS A 338 20.64 -9.86 5.46
N THR A 339 21.27 -9.59 6.60
CA THR A 339 22.07 -10.58 7.31
C THR A 339 22.17 -10.24 8.80
N ASN A 340 22.33 -11.26 9.63
CA ASN A 340 22.70 -11.11 11.04
C ASN A 340 24.22 -11.05 11.26
N CYS A 341 25.00 -11.11 10.19
CA CYS A 341 26.45 -10.94 10.23
C CYS A 341 26.79 -9.48 10.60
N PRO A 342 27.67 -9.25 11.60
CA PRO A 342 28.22 -7.93 11.89
C PRO A 342 28.85 -7.30 10.66
N ILE A 343 28.81 -5.96 10.57
CA ILE A 343 29.30 -5.27 9.37
C ILE A 343 30.79 -5.53 9.16
N GLU A 344 31.59 -5.64 10.24
CA GLU A 344 33.02 -5.92 10.22
C GLU A 344 33.30 -7.24 9.51
N CYS A 345 32.61 -8.30 9.91
CA CYS A 345 32.74 -9.63 9.31
C CYS A 345 32.23 -9.64 7.85
N CYS A 346 31.20 -8.85 7.52
CA CYS A 346 30.80 -8.67 6.11
C CYS A 346 31.91 -8.05 5.24
N LEU A 347 32.74 -7.16 5.80
CA LEU A 347 33.86 -6.55 5.07
C LEU A 347 34.98 -7.58 4.83
N GLU A 348 35.30 -8.38 5.84
CA GLU A 348 36.31 -9.45 5.76
C GLU A 348 35.94 -10.47 4.66
N VAL A 349 34.71 -10.98 4.68
CA VAL A 349 34.22 -11.91 3.65
C VAL A 349 34.28 -11.29 2.25
N ALA A 350 33.97 -9.99 2.12
CA ALA A 350 34.06 -9.30 0.84
C ALA A 350 35.52 -9.17 0.33
N GLN A 351 36.49 -9.00 1.24
CA GLN A 351 37.92 -8.97 0.91
C GLN A 351 38.44 -10.36 0.52
N GLU A 352 38.00 -11.42 1.21
CA GLU A 352 38.36 -12.80 0.86
C GLU A 352 37.87 -13.19 -0.53
N ILE A 353 36.62 -12.84 -0.89
CA ILE A 353 36.07 -13.08 -2.23
C ILE A 353 36.92 -12.42 -3.32
N ARG A 354 37.50 -11.25 -3.03
CA ARG A 354 38.42 -10.58 -3.96
C ARG A 354 39.73 -11.35 -4.09
N ASN A 355 40.28 -11.89 -3.01
CA ASN A 355 41.55 -12.61 -3.02
C ASN A 355 41.46 -14.00 -3.69
N LEU A 356 40.25 -14.54 -3.84
CA LEU A 356 39.97 -15.78 -4.57
C LEU A 356 39.83 -15.60 -6.10
N ARG A 357 39.89 -14.36 -6.59
CA ARG A 357 39.84 -13.99 -8.01
C ARG A 357 41.20 -13.50 -8.48
#